data_AF-X1DV37-F1
#
_entry.id   AF-X1DV37-F1
#
_cell.length_a   1.000
_cell.length_b   1.000
_cell.length_c   1.000
_cell.angle_alpha   90.00
_cell.angle_beta   90.00
_cell.angle_gamma   90.00
#
_symmetry.space_group_name_H-M   'P 1'
#
loop_
_entity.id
_entity.type
_entity.pdbx_description
1 polymer ?
#
loop_
_entity_poly.entity_id
_entity_poly.type
_entity_poly.pdbx_seq_one_letter_code
_entity_poly.pdbx_strand_id
1 'polypeptide(L)'
;RMPEEKNRVLTDSISDYLFAPTCQSKENLLREGFKEENIYVTGNTIVDAIFQNLSMLSGNSHIAGKLRRRLNTPEYILLTLHRPSNVDSEAQLSRILREIAKIPVKYDLEIIFPVHIPG
;
A
#
# COMPACT_ATOMS: atom_id res chain seq x y z
N ARG A 1 -17.25 -0.69 4.81
CA ARG A 1 -16.19 -1.56 5.39
C ARG A 1 -15.50 -2.25 4.23
N MET A 2 -14.17 -2.20 4.17
CA MET A 2 -13.42 -2.77 3.05
C MET A 2 -13.59 -4.31 3.02
N PRO A 3 -13.70 -4.95 1.84
CA PRO A 3 -13.78 -6.41 1.75
C PRO A 3 -12.64 -7.13 2.48
N GLU A 4 -11.42 -6.58 2.40
CA GLU A 4 -10.23 -7.09 3.08
C GLU A 4 -10.38 -7.09 4.61
N GLU A 5 -11.14 -6.14 5.15
CA GLU A 5 -11.45 -6.08 6.58
C GLU A 5 -12.33 -7.26 7.01
N LYS A 6 -13.35 -7.58 6.19
CA LYS A 6 -14.23 -8.72 6.45
C LYS A 6 -13.45 -10.02 6.36
N ASN A 7 -12.59 -10.14 5.33
CA ASN A 7 -11.73 -11.31 5.18
C ASN A 7 -10.78 -11.46 6.37
N ARG A 8 -10.19 -10.36 6.88
CA ARG A 8 -9.35 -10.43 8.07
C ARG A 8 -10.12 -10.97 9.27
N VAL A 9 -11.26 -10.36 9.61
CA VAL A 9 -12.07 -10.78 10.77
C VAL A 9 -12.51 -12.25 10.65
N LEU A 10 -12.92 -12.68 9.45
CA LEU A 10 -13.30 -14.07 9.20
C LEU A 10 -12.12 -15.02 9.39
N THR A 11 -10.97 -14.72 8.79
CA THR A 11 -9.75 -15.55 8.90
C THR A 11 -9.26 -15.61 10.35
N ASP A 12 -9.23 -14.48 11.04
CA ASP A 12 -8.80 -14.40 12.43
C ASP A 12 -9.70 -15.27 13.33
N SER A 13 -11.02 -15.28 13.07
CA SER A 13 -11.99 -16.09 13.84
C SER A 13 -11.81 -17.60 13.74
N ILE A 14 -11.10 -18.08 12.72
CA ILE A 14 -10.83 -19.51 12.49
C ILE A 14 -9.35 -19.88 12.67
N SER A 15 -8.52 -18.93 13.14
CA SER A 15 -7.09 -19.13 13.30
C SER A 15 -6.72 -19.44 14.75
N ASP A 16 -5.86 -20.45 14.96
CA ASP A 16 -5.29 -20.74 16.27
C ASP A 16 -4.15 -19.77 16.66
N TYR A 17 -3.47 -19.21 15.66
CA TYR A 17 -2.34 -18.30 15.82
C TYR A 17 -2.57 -17.01 15.05
N LEU A 18 -2.54 -15.87 15.75
CA LEU A 18 -2.69 -14.54 15.18
C LEU A 18 -1.35 -13.78 15.27
N PHE A 19 -0.67 -13.63 14.12
CA PHE A 19 0.60 -12.91 14.02
C PHE A 19 0.35 -11.41 13.76
N ALA A 20 0.38 -10.63 14.85
CA ALA A 20 0.15 -9.19 14.81
C ALA A 20 1.44 -8.43 14.43
N PRO A 21 1.38 -7.47 13.48
CA PRO A 21 2.56 -6.74 13.05
C PRO A 21 3.02 -5.68 14.07
N THR A 22 2.15 -5.25 14.97
CA THR A 22 2.44 -4.21 15.98
C THR A 22 1.68 -4.49 17.28
N CYS A 23 2.13 -3.89 18.39
CA CYS A 23 1.38 -3.92 19.66
C CYS A 23 -0.03 -3.33 19.50
N GLN A 24 -0.19 -2.28 18.70
CA GLN A 24 -1.50 -1.71 18.39
C GLN A 24 -2.43 -2.70 17.67
N SER A 25 -1.88 -3.54 16.79
CA SER A 25 -2.66 -4.58 16.12
C SER A 25 -3.09 -5.66 17.11
N LYS A 26 -2.22 -6.05 18.05
CA LYS A 26 -2.59 -6.91 19.18
C LYS A 26 -3.71 -6.31 20.02
N GLU A 27 -3.64 -5.03 20.37
CA GLU A 27 -4.70 -4.34 21.12
C GLU A 27 -6.04 -4.36 20.38
N ASN A 28 -6.03 -4.19 19.05
CA ASN A 28 -7.25 -4.26 18.25
C ASN A 28 -7.87 -5.65 18.32
N LEU A 29 -7.07 -6.71 18.17
CA LEU A 29 -7.53 -8.10 18.29
C LEU A 29 -8.10 -8.40 19.69
N LEU A 30 -7.46 -7.90 20.74
CA LEU A 30 -7.99 -8.03 22.11
C LEU A 30 -9.36 -7.34 22.28
N ARG A 31 -9.53 -6.14 21.70
CA ARG A 31 -10.83 -5.42 21.70
C ARG A 31 -11.89 -6.15 20.87
N GLU A 32 -11.48 -6.91 19.85
CA GLU A 32 -12.35 -7.75 19.03
C GLU A 32 -12.73 -9.08 19.72
N GLY A 33 -12.14 -9.39 20.88
CA GLY A 33 -12.49 -10.55 21.73
C GLY A 33 -11.60 -11.78 21.52
N PHE A 34 -10.50 -11.65 20.79
CA PHE A 34 -9.52 -12.72 20.64
C PHE A 34 -8.74 -12.96 21.95
N LYS A 35 -8.43 -14.23 22.24
CA LYS A 35 -7.66 -14.59 23.44
C LYS A 35 -6.21 -14.15 23.29
N GLU A 36 -5.65 -13.59 24.35
CA GLU A 36 -4.26 -13.12 24.35
C GLU A 36 -3.26 -14.24 24.07
N GLU A 37 -3.53 -15.45 24.56
CA GLU A 37 -2.68 -16.64 24.35
C GLU A 37 -2.49 -17.01 22.86
N ASN A 38 -3.40 -16.57 21.99
CA ASN A 38 -3.36 -16.85 20.56
C ASN A 38 -2.69 -15.71 19.76
N ILE A 39 -2.32 -14.59 20.39
CA ILE A 39 -1.83 -13.39 19.69
C ILE A 39 -0.33 -13.20 19.92
N TYR A 40 0.42 -13.14 18.83
CA TYR A 40 1.88 -13.02 18.83
C TYR A 40 2.29 -11.78 18.05
N VAL A 41 3.02 -10.86 18.70
CA VAL A 41 3.57 -9.68 18.02
C VAL A 41 4.88 -10.06 17.36
N THR A 42 4.89 -10.18 16.03
CA THR A 42 6.05 -10.67 15.25
C THR A 42 6.72 -9.60 14.41
N GLY A 43 6.11 -8.42 14.30
CA GLY A 43 6.51 -7.44 13.28
C GLY A 43 5.87 -7.74 11.92
N ASN A 44 6.16 -6.90 10.94
CA ASN A 44 5.60 -7.00 9.60
C ASN A 44 6.63 -7.62 8.64
N THR A 45 6.26 -8.74 8.01
CA THR A 45 7.10 -9.48 7.06
C THR A 45 7.51 -8.66 5.84
N ILE A 46 6.84 -7.53 5.56
CA ILE A 46 7.28 -6.58 4.53
C ILE A 46 8.69 -6.04 4.81
N VAL A 47 9.07 -5.91 6.09
CA VAL A 47 10.39 -5.44 6.49
C VAL A 47 11.44 -6.45 6.05
N ASP A 48 11.25 -7.72 6.38
CA ASP A 48 12.11 -8.83 5.96
C ASP A 48 12.20 -8.91 4.44
N ALA A 49 11.04 -8.84 3.75
CA ALA A 49 10.98 -8.86 2.30
C ALA A 49 11.79 -7.71 1.68
N ILE A 50 11.71 -6.50 2.23
CA ILE A 50 12.53 -5.37 1.77
C ILE A 50 14.01 -5.70 1.97
N PHE A 51 14.44 -6.05 3.19
CA PHE A 51 15.86 -6.29 3.49
C PHE A 51 16.47 -7.42 2.64
N GLN A 52 15.73 -8.50 2.42
CA GLN A 52 16.17 -9.62 1.58
C GLN A 52 16.36 -9.21 0.11
N ASN A 53 15.53 -8.28 -0.38
CA ASN A 53 15.55 -7.85 -1.77
C ASN A 53 16.37 -6.56 -2.02
N LEU A 54 16.87 -5.88 -0.98
CA LEU A 54 17.68 -4.66 -1.11
C LEU A 54 18.90 -4.86 -2.03
N SER A 55 19.56 -6.02 -1.93
CA SER A 55 20.72 -6.37 -2.77
C SER A 55 20.35 -6.57 -4.25
N MET A 56 19.12 -7.00 -4.55
CA MET A 56 18.62 -7.10 -5.92
C MET A 56 18.21 -5.73 -6.47
N LEU A 57 17.74 -4.83 -5.61
CA LEU A 57 17.32 -3.48 -5.98
C LEU A 57 18.50 -2.56 -6.33
N SER A 58 19.65 -2.73 -5.67
CA SER A 58 20.85 -1.92 -5.95
C SER A 58 21.46 -2.17 -7.34
N GLY A 59 21.23 -3.34 -7.94
CA GLY A 59 21.70 -3.70 -9.28
C GLY A 59 20.76 -3.35 -10.42
N ASN A 60 19.47 -3.07 -10.15
CA ASN A 60 18.43 -2.96 -11.18
C ASN A 60 18.24 -1.52 -11.69
N SER A 61 19.35 -0.84 -11.96
CA SER A 61 19.41 0.58 -12.37
C SER A 61 18.74 0.90 -13.71
N HIS A 62 18.44 -0.12 -14.51
CA HIS A 62 17.92 0.06 -15.87
C HIS A 62 16.51 0.67 -15.89
N ILE A 63 15.61 0.20 -15.01
CA ILE A 63 14.23 0.69 -14.94
C ILE A 63 14.21 2.12 -14.38
N ALA A 64 14.92 2.36 -13.27
CA ALA A 64 15.03 3.68 -12.65
C ALA A 64 15.65 4.70 -13.62
N GLY A 65 16.69 4.32 -14.37
CA GLY A 65 17.30 5.17 -15.38
C GLY A 65 16.37 5.45 -16.56
N LYS A 66 15.60 4.46 -17.02
CA LYS A 66 14.61 4.65 -18.10
C LYS A 66 13.46 5.56 -17.65
N LEU A 67 13.03 5.44 -16.41
CA LEU A 67 12.01 6.31 -15.82
C LEU A 67 12.51 7.74 -15.69
N ARG A 68 13.71 7.95 -15.13
CA ARG A 68 14.34 9.27 -15.01
C ARG A 68 14.48 10.00 -16.35
N ARG A 69 14.83 9.30 -17.44
CA ARG A 69 14.92 9.91 -18.78
C ARG A 69 13.58 10.40 -19.35
N ARG A 70 12.45 9.93 -18.80
CA ARG A 70 11.10 10.35 -19.23
C ARG A 70 10.54 11.48 -18.38
N LEU A 71 11.21 11.81 -17.28
CA LEU A 71 10.81 12.90 -16.40
C LEU A 71 11.48 14.19 -16.87
N ASN A 72 10.72 15.27 -16.87
CA ASN A 72 11.18 16.63 -17.07
C ASN A 72 11.73 17.22 -15.75
N THR A 73 11.33 16.67 -14.60
CA THR A 73 11.78 17.10 -13.28
C THR A 73 12.56 15.98 -12.56
N PRO A 74 13.58 16.32 -11.75
CA PRO A 74 14.30 15.31 -10.96
C PRO A 74 13.44 14.73 -9.83
N GLU A 75 12.45 15.50 -9.37
CA GLU A 75 11.53 15.14 -8.30
C GLU A 75 10.17 14.74 -8.89
N TYR A 76 9.57 13.71 -8.30
CA TYR A 76 8.29 13.17 -8.75
C TYR A 76 7.51 12.54 -7.61
N ILE A 77 6.21 12.38 -7.81
CA ILE A 77 5.28 11.68 -6.93
C ILE A 77 4.93 10.33 -7.57
N LEU A 78 5.16 9.23 -6.85
CA LEU A 78 4.66 7.91 -7.25
C LEU A 78 3.25 7.71 -6.69
N LEU A 79 2.24 7.69 -7.57
CA LEU A 79 0.85 7.42 -7.22
C LEU A 79 0.51 5.97 -7.52
N THR A 80 -0.06 5.25 -6.55
CA THR A 80 -0.72 3.95 -6.80
C THR A 80 -2.17 4.04 -6.34
N LEU A 81 -3.10 3.63 -7.20
CA LEU A 81 -4.53 3.67 -6.91
C LEU A 81 -5.20 2.43 -7.50
N HIS A 82 -5.66 1.53 -6.64
CA HIS A 82 -6.25 0.24 -7.04
C HIS A 82 -7.39 -0.20 -6.12
N ARG A 83 -7.69 0.55 -5.06
CA ARG A 83 -8.76 0.19 -4.14
C ARG A 83 -10.12 0.35 -4.82
N PRO A 84 -11.00 -0.67 -4.83
CA PRO A 84 -12.34 -0.60 -5.43
C PRO A 84 -13.11 0.67 -5.05
N SER A 85 -13.08 1.03 -3.77
CA SER A 85 -13.74 2.24 -3.24
C SER A 85 -13.27 3.55 -3.86
N ASN A 86 -12.10 3.56 -4.49
CA ASN A 86 -11.51 4.74 -5.11
C ASN A 86 -11.62 4.72 -6.64
N VAL A 87 -11.64 3.54 -7.27
CA VAL A 87 -11.51 3.39 -8.73
C VAL A 87 -12.78 2.92 -9.43
N ASP A 88 -13.69 2.22 -8.74
CA ASP A 88 -14.90 1.64 -9.36
C ASP A 88 -15.99 2.67 -9.66
N SER A 89 -15.90 3.86 -9.05
CA SER A 89 -16.80 4.98 -9.32
C SER A 89 -16.06 6.06 -10.08
N GLU A 90 -16.50 6.32 -11.31
CA GLU A 90 -15.97 7.39 -12.16
C GLU A 90 -15.99 8.75 -11.45
N ALA A 91 -17.07 9.05 -10.72
CA ALA A 91 -17.20 10.30 -9.96
C ALA A 91 -16.15 10.41 -8.85
N GLN A 92 -15.90 9.32 -8.12
CA GLN A 92 -14.91 9.28 -7.05
C GLN A 92 -13.48 9.35 -7.60
N LEU A 93 -13.18 8.59 -8.65
CA LEU A 93 -11.89 8.60 -9.32
C LEU A 93 -11.58 9.98 -9.88
N SER A 94 -12.53 10.58 -10.61
CA SER A 94 -12.42 11.94 -11.16
C SER A 94 -12.22 12.99 -10.07
N ARG A 95 -12.85 12.83 -8.90
CA ARG A 95 -12.63 13.72 -7.76
C ARG A 95 -11.20 13.59 -7.24
N ILE A 96 -10.71 12.38 -7.01
CA ILE A 96 -9.35 12.11 -6.52
C ILE A 96 -8.32 12.68 -7.50
N LEU A 97 -8.44 12.36 -8.80
CA LEU A 97 -7.50 12.80 -9.83
C LEU A 97 -7.47 14.33 -9.98
N ARG A 98 -8.64 15.00 -9.89
CA ARG A 98 -8.69 16.47 -9.93
C ARG A 98 -7.96 17.13 -8.77
N GLU A 99 -8.07 16.57 -7.56
CA GLU A 99 -7.35 17.12 -6.40
C GLU A 99 -5.84 16.86 -6.51
N ILE A 100 -5.44 15.66 -6.95
CA ILE A 100 -4.04 15.31 -7.15
C ILE A 100 -3.39 16.16 -8.26
N ALA A 101 -4.12 16.45 -9.35
CA ALA A 101 -3.62 17.26 -10.47
C ALA A 101 -3.26 18.70 -10.08
N LYS A 102 -3.68 19.19 -8.91
CA LYS A 102 -3.29 20.52 -8.39
C LYS A 102 -1.87 20.54 -7.83
N ILE A 103 -1.31 19.38 -7.46
CA ILE A 103 0.00 19.28 -6.81
C ILE A 103 1.15 19.63 -7.79
N PRO A 104 1.21 19.05 -9.01
CA PRO A 104 2.22 19.43 -10.01
C PRO A 104 2.30 20.93 -10.28
N VAL A 105 1.13 21.57 -10.43
CA VAL A 105 1.02 23.00 -10.75
C VAL A 105 1.59 23.88 -9.64
N LYS A 106 1.47 23.44 -8.38
CA LYS A 106 1.89 24.22 -7.21
C LYS A 106 3.36 24.03 -6.85
N TYR A 107 3.92 22.86 -7.12
CA TYR A 107 5.24 22.45 -6.61
C TYR A 107 6.26 22.11 -7.69
N ASP A 108 5.91 22.25 -8.99
CA ASP A 108 6.79 21.91 -10.12
C ASP A 108 7.29 20.45 -10.05
N LEU A 109 6.34 19.52 -9.85
CA LEU A 109 6.58 18.08 -9.71
C LEU A 109 5.82 17.30 -10.78
N GLU A 110 6.38 16.18 -11.21
CA GLU A 110 5.66 15.21 -12.05
C GLU A 110 5.02 14.09 -11.24
N ILE A 111 3.93 13.51 -11.75
CA ILE A 111 3.29 12.34 -11.15
C ILE A 111 3.50 11.13 -12.04
N ILE A 112 4.03 10.06 -11.45
CA ILE A 112 4.13 8.74 -12.06
C ILE A 112 3.00 7.90 -11.50
N PHE A 113 2.01 7.60 -12.35
CA PHE A 113 0.89 6.74 -11.99
C PHE A 113 0.90 5.48 -12.86
N PRO A 114 1.49 4.35 -12.39
CA PRO A 114 1.35 3.06 -13.05
C PRO A 114 -0.10 2.58 -12.94
N VAL A 115 -0.88 2.86 -13.99
CA VAL A 115 -2.27 2.43 -14.07
C VAL A 115 -2.30 0.94 -14.40
N HIS A 116 -3.02 0.17 -13.59
CA HIS A 116 -3.42 -1.18 -13.98
C HIS A 116 -4.72 -1.03 -14.78
N ILE A 117 -4.67 -1.27 -16.08
CA ILE A 117 -5.86 -1.27 -16.93
C ILE A 117 -6.54 -2.63 -16.68
N PRO A 118 -7.73 -2.70 -16.05
CA PRO A 118 -8.49 -3.93 -16.06
C PRO A 118 -8.87 -4.21 -17.52
N GLY A 119 -8.49 -5.39 -18.01
CA GLY A 119 -8.90 -5.89 -19.33
C GLY A 119 -10.37 -6.25 -19.38
#